data_AF-A0A536USF2-F1
#
_entry.id   AF-A0A536USF2-F1
#
_cell.length_a   1.000
_cell.length_b   1.000
_cell.length_c   1.000
_cell.angle_alpha   90.00
_cell.angle_beta   90.00
_cell.angle_gamma   90.00
#
_symmetry.space_group_name_H-M   'P 1'
#
loop_
_entity.id
_entity.type
_entity.pdbx_description
1 polymer ?
#
loop_
_entity_poly.entity_id
_entity_poly.type
_entity_poly.pdbx_seq_one_letter_code
_entity_poly.pdbx_strand_id
1 'polypeptide(L)'
;SYRKIYSDVITPRRVAELLILRADIPRSLHSCTNFIHETLRVLCDDSSREIERVAGELRTKLRYGRTDEIIKLGLHEYLLEFLDSISALGAEINTHFLVPG
;
A
#
# COMPACT_ATOMS: atom_id res chain seq x y z
N SER A 1 -7.76 -18.30 -23.63
CA SER A 1 -8.04 -17.14 -24.50
C SER A 1 -8.96 -16.09 -23.88
N TYR A 2 -8.57 -15.46 -22.76
CA TYR A 2 -9.26 -14.25 -22.23
C TYR A 2 -8.29 -13.11 -21.84
N ARG A 3 -6.97 -13.32 -22.01
CA ARG A 3 -5.90 -12.43 -21.51
C ARG A 3 -5.31 -11.48 -22.56
N LYS A 4 -5.75 -11.56 -23.83
CA LYS A 4 -5.11 -10.88 -24.97
C LYS A 4 -5.89 -9.69 -25.56
N ILE A 5 -7.12 -9.43 -25.12
CA ILE A 5 -8.02 -8.47 -25.81
C ILE A 5 -8.31 -7.22 -24.97
N TYR A 6 -7.98 -7.20 -23.67
CA TYR A 6 -8.25 -6.06 -22.77
C TYR A 6 -7.01 -5.32 -22.27
N SER A 7 -5.84 -5.52 -22.87
CA SER A 7 -4.58 -4.88 -22.45
C SER A 7 -4.35 -3.48 -23.02
N ASP A 8 -5.25 -2.97 -23.88
CA ASP A 8 -4.97 -1.76 -24.68
C ASP A 8 -5.64 -0.45 -24.22
N VAL A 9 -6.44 -0.42 -23.15
CA VAL A 9 -7.12 0.83 -22.75
C VAL A 9 -6.65 1.40 -21.40
N ILE A 10 -5.97 0.59 -20.58
CA ILE A 10 -5.31 1.07 -19.35
C ILE A 10 -3.92 0.44 -19.27
N THR A 11 -2.93 1.11 -19.83
CA THR A 11 -1.55 0.60 -19.84
C THR A 11 -1.07 0.42 -18.39
N PRO A 12 -0.50 -0.73 -18.00
CA PRO A 12 0.09 -0.96 -16.67
C PRO A 12 1.01 0.18 -16.23
N ARG A 13 1.74 0.77 -17.17
CA ARG A 13 2.55 1.96 -16.96
C ARG A 13 1.77 3.18 -16.47
N ARG A 14 0.58 3.45 -17.02
CA ARG A 14 -0.31 4.53 -16.57
C ARG A 14 -0.90 4.23 -15.19
N VAL A 15 -1.20 2.96 -14.88
CA VAL A 15 -1.64 2.55 -13.54
C VAL A 15 -0.52 2.72 -12.51
N ALA A 16 0.71 2.33 -12.85
CA ALA A 16 1.88 2.55 -12.01
C ALA A 16 2.16 4.05 -11.81
N GLU A 17 2.13 4.86 -12.87
CA GLU A 17 2.28 6.31 -12.79
C GLU A 17 1.13 6.99 -12.00
N LEU A 18 -0.11 6.49 -12.12
CA LEU A 18 -1.27 6.98 -11.35
C LEU A 18 -1.23 6.56 -9.87
N LEU A 19 -0.73 5.36 -9.56
CA LEU A 19 -0.71 4.83 -8.19
C LEU A 19 0.53 5.25 -7.39
N ILE A 20 1.66 5.53 -8.05
CA ILE A 20 2.96 5.76 -7.40
C ILE A 20 3.45 7.21 -7.51
N LEU A 21 3.09 7.97 -8.56
CA LEU A 21 3.81 9.22 -8.92
C LEU A 21 2.99 10.51 -8.93
N ARG A 22 1.68 10.52 -8.65
CA ARG A 22 0.91 11.77 -8.55
C ARG A 22 0.37 12.02 -7.14
N ALA A 23 0.96 13.01 -6.48
CA ALA A 23 0.55 13.56 -5.18
C ALA A 23 -0.78 14.33 -5.25
N ASP A 24 -1.31 14.56 -6.46
CA ASP A 24 -2.43 15.48 -6.70
C ASP A 24 -3.79 14.76 -6.87
N ILE A 25 -3.85 13.44 -6.66
CA ILE A 25 -5.08 12.64 -6.77
C ILE A 25 -5.48 12.13 -5.37
N PRO A 26 -6.67 12.52 -4.86
CA PRO A 26 -7.17 12.02 -3.59
C PRO A 26 -7.48 10.52 -3.73
N ARG A 27 -6.88 9.68 -2.88
CA ARG A 27 -6.93 8.19 -2.83
C ARG A 27 -5.82 7.41 -3.57
N SER A 28 -4.64 7.99 -3.83
CA SER A 28 -3.47 7.17 -4.18
C SER A 28 -3.07 6.26 -3.02
N LEU A 29 -2.47 5.09 -3.31
CA LEU A 29 -1.95 4.17 -2.28
C LEU A 29 -1.04 4.90 -1.29
N HIS A 30 -0.22 5.81 -1.80
CA HIS A 30 0.65 6.66 -1.00
C HIS A 30 -0.12 7.51 0.02
N SER A 31 -1.21 8.16 -0.41
CA SER A 31 -2.04 9.00 0.48
C SER A 31 -2.72 8.17 1.55
N CYS A 32 -3.26 7.00 1.18
CA CYS A 32 -3.93 6.10 2.12
C CYS A 32 -2.94 5.55 3.15
N THR A 33 -1.77 5.05 2.73
CA THR A 33 -0.76 4.51 3.65
C THR A 33 -0.16 5.61 4.52
N ASN A 34 0.00 6.83 4.01
CA ASN A 34 0.42 7.97 4.82
C ASN A 34 -0.62 8.30 5.91
N PHE A 35 -1.90 8.32 5.58
CA PHE A 35 -2.98 8.56 6.55
C PHE A 35 -3.04 7.46 7.62
N ILE A 36 -2.92 6.19 7.22
CA ILE A 36 -2.88 5.05 8.16
C ILE A 36 -1.72 5.21 9.14
N HIS A 37 -0.51 5.47 8.63
CA HIS A 37 0.68 5.65 9.47
C HIS A 37 0.54 6.82 10.44
N GLU A 38 0.11 8.01 9.99
CA GLU A 38 -0.08 9.16 10.89
C GLU A 38 -1.16 8.90 11.94
N THR A 39 -2.21 8.16 11.59
CA THR A 39 -3.24 7.75 12.55
C THR A 39 -2.66 6.82 13.62
N LEU A 40 -1.91 5.79 13.21
CA LEU A 40 -1.27 4.85 14.13
C LEU A 40 -0.22 5.53 15.02
N ARG A 41 0.52 6.52 14.52
CA ARG A 41 1.44 7.32 15.33
C ARG A 41 0.78 8.02 16.52
N VAL A 42 -0.51 8.32 16.42
CA VAL A 42 -1.29 8.96 17.49
C VAL A 42 -1.96 7.92 18.40
N LEU A 43 -2.39 6.79 17.84
CA LEU A 43 -3.12 5.76 18.58
C LEU A 43 -2.22 4.75 19.29
N CYS A 44 -1.05 4.45 18.74
CA CYS A 44 -0.16 3.43 19.27
C CYS A 44 0.54 3.91 20.55
N ASP A 45 0.72 2.96 21.46
CA ASP A 45 1.52 3.04 22.67
C ASP A 45 2.62 1.96 22.64
N ASP A 46 3.30 1.74 23.76
CA ASP A 46 4.37 0.74 23.85
C ASP A 46 3.91 -0.69 23.51
N SER A 47 2.63 -1.02 23.71
CA SER A 47 2.08 -2.35 23.44
C SER A 47 1.72 -2.58 21.96
N SER A 48 1.56 -1.51 21.20
CA SER A 48 1.09 -1.53 19.80
C SER A 48 2.10 -0.91 18.82
N ARG A 49 3.32 -0.61 19.29
CA ARG A 49 4.38 0.05 18.53
C ARG A 49 4.84 -0.70 17.28
N GLU A 50 4.74 -2.03 17.29
CA GLU A 50 5.10 -2.83 16.12
C GLU A 50 4.12 -2.61 14.95
N ILE A 51 2.85 -2.33 15.23
CA ILE A 51 1.83 -2.02 14.21
C ILE A 51 2.17 -0.70 13.52
N GLU A 52 2.56 0.32 14.30
CA GLU A 52 3.07 1.60 13.78
C GLU A 52 4.31 1.37 12.89
N ARG A 53 5.27 0.55 13.36
CA ARG A 53 6.50 0.25 12.63
C ARG A 53 6.22 -0.39 11.27
N VAL A 54 5.34 -1.39 11.22
CA VAL A 54 4.95 -2.08 9.96
C VAL A 54 4.26 -1.11 9.00
N ALA A 55 3.37 -0.25 9.50
CA ALA A 55 2.75 0.79 8.68
C ALA A 55 3.79 1.78 8.10
N GLY A 56 4.80 2.14 8.90
CA GLY A 56 5.91 3.01 8.49
C GLY A 56 6.80 2.37 7.42
N GLU A 57 7.04 1.06 7.49
CA GLU A 57 7.77 0.31 6.47
C GLU A 57 7.00 0.31 5.14
N LEU A 58 5.70 0.01 5.17
CA LEU A 58 4.84 0.01 3.98
C LEU A 58 4.81 1.39 3.31
N ARG A 59 4.69 2.45 4.12
CA ARG A 59 4.77 3.84 3.67
C ARG A 59 6.10 4.15 3.00
N THR A 60 7.21 3.71 3.60
CA THR A 60 8.56 3.96 3.09
C THR A 60 8.78 3.27 1.74
N LYS A 61 8.30 2.02 1.60
CA LYS A 61 8.34 1.28 0.33
C LYS A 61 7.60 2.03 -0.78
N LEU A 62 6.43 2.60 -0.49
CA LEU A 62 5.70 3.43 -1.46
C LEU A 62 6.38 4.78 -1.73
N ARG A 63 7.02 5.38 -0.72
CA ARG A 63 7.64 6.71 -0.84
C ARG A 63 8.92 6.71 -1.65
N TYR A 64 9.72 5.66 -1.49
CA TYR A 64 11.04 5.56 -2.10
C TYR A 64 11.14 4.45 -3.15
N GLY A 65 10.04 3.73 -3.39
CA GLY A 65 9.94 2.72 -4.42
C GLY A 65 10.20 3.33 -5.79
N ARG A 66 11.05 2.68 -6.58
CA ARG A 66 11.37 3.14 -7.94
C ARG A 66 10.46 2.45 -8.94
N THR A 67 9.92 3.23 -9.88
CA THR A 67 9.07 2.70 -10.95
C THR A 67 9.78 1.60 -11.75
N ASP A 68 11.10 1.72 -11.96
CA ASP A 68 11.90 0.71 -12.67
C ASP A 68 11.95 -0.64 -11.95
N GLU A 69 11.94 -0.63 -10.61
CA GLU A 69 11.93 -1.86 -9.80
C GLU A 69 10.57 -2.54 -9.86
N ILE A 70 9.50 -1.75 -9.84
CA ILE A 70 8.11 -2.23 -9.96
C ILE A 70 7.87 -2.83 -11.34
N ILE A 71 8.43 -2.23 -12.39
CA ILE A 71 8.36 -2.78 -13.75
C ILE A 71 9.17 -4.08 -13.86
N LYS A 72 10.35 -4.17 -13.24
CA LYS A 72 11.18 -5.39 -13.23
C LYS A 72 10.51 -6.54 -12.47
N LEU A 73 9.85 -6.26 -11.34
CA LEU A 73 9.11 -7.24 -10.55
C LEU A 73 7.83 -7.71 -11.27
N GLY A 74 7.20 -6.80 -12.01
CA GLY A 74 5.87 -6.99 -12.58
C GLY A 74 4.83 -6.25 -11.76
N LEU A 75 4.01 -5.42 -12.43
CA LEU A 75 3.04 -4.57 -11.73
C LEU A 75 1.99 -5.38 -10.97
N HIS A 76 1.54 -6.49 -11.55
CA HIS A 76 0.49 -7.30 -10.93
C HIS A 76 1.00 -7.96 -9.65
N GLU A 77 2.21 -8.51 -9.71
CA GLU A 77 2.94 -9.15 -8.62
C GLU A 77 3.18 -8.14 -7.49
N TYR A 78 3.69 -6.94 -7.83
CA TYR A 78 3.87 -5.86 -6.86
C TYR A 78 2.56 -5.49 -6.14
N LEU A 79 1.46 -5.36 -6.89
CA LEU A 79 0.15 -5.01 -6.32
C LEU A 79 -0.41 -6.13 -5.44
N LEU A 80 -0.18 -7.39 -5.77
CA LEU A 80 -0.59 -8.51 -4.92
C LEU A 80 0.18 -8.51 -3.60
N GLU A 81 1.52 -8.37 -3.63
CA GLU A 81 2.33 -8.28 -2.41
C GLU A 81 1.93 -7.08 -1.54
N PHE A 82 1.60 -5.96 -2.17
CA PHE A 82 1.12 -4.78 -1.48
C PHE A 82 -0.26 -5.01 -0.82
N LEU A 83 -1.19 -5.67 -1.53
CA LEU A 83 -2.51 -6.01 -1.00
C LEU A 83 -2.42 -6.99 0.19
N ASP A 84 -1.51 -7.96 0.12
CA ASP A 84 -1.27 -8.89 1.22
C ASP A 84 -0.70 -8.16 2.44
N SER A 85 0.28 -7.28 2.23
CA SER A 85 0.89 -6.47 3.29
C SER A 85 -0.14 -5.57 4.00
N ILE A 86 -1.02 -4.92 3.24
CA ILE A 86 -2.03 -4.04 3.83
C ILE A 86 -3.17 -4.82 4.50
N SER A 87 -3.50 -6.00 3.98
CA SER A 87 -4.50 -6.89 4.61
C SER A 87 -4.00 -7.42 5.94
N ALA A 88 -2.73 -7.84 6.02
CA ALA A 88 -2.09 -8.26 7.26
C ALA A 88 -2.07 -7.11 8.29
N LEU A 89 -1.67 -5.91 7.88
CA LEU A 89 -1.70 -4.73 8.75
C LEU A 89 -3.13 -4.43 9.25
N GLY A 90 -4.14 -4.54 8.39
CA GLY A 90 -5.54 -4.35 8.76
C GLY A 90 -6.03 -5.37 9.80
N ALA A 91 -5.58 -6.62 9.69
CA ALA A 91 -5.90 -7.66 10.67
C ALA A 91 -5.27 -7.36 12.05
N GLU A 92 -4.01 -6.93 12.08
CA GLU A 92 -3.34 -6.52 13.33
C GLU A 92 -4.05 -5.34 14.00
N ILE A 93 -4.40 -4.31 13.22
CA ILE A 93 -5.16 -3.15 13.72
C ILE A 93 -6.51 -3.58 14.31
N ASN A 94 -7.22 -4.50 13.64
CA ASN A 94 -8.50 -4.99 14.11
C ASN A 94 -8.37 -5.70 15.45
N THR A 95 -7.42 -6.64 15.56
CA THR A 95 -7.14 -7.38 16.79
C THR A 95 -6.79 -6.46 17.95
N HIS A 96 -5.96 -5.44 17.71
CA HIS A 96 -5.45 -4.58 18.79
C HIS A 96 -6.38 -3.43 19.18
N PHE A 97 -7.23 -2.93 18.28
CA PHE A 97 -8.02 -1.71 18.54
C PHE A 97 -9.54 -1.89 18.41
N LEU A 98 -10.03 -2.95 17.74
CA LEU A 98 -11.45 -3.07 17.37
C LEU A 98 -12.13 -4.31 17.96
N VAL A 99 -11.40 -5.36 18.29
CA VAL A 99 -11.96 -6.51 19.02
C VAL A 99 -11.99 -6.17 20.52
N PRO A 100 -13.16 -6.19 21.18
CA PRO A 100 -13.22 -6.02 22.63
C PRO A 100 -12.56 -7.23 23.30
N GLY A 101 -11.56 -6.95 24.14
CA GLY A 101 -10.92 -7.94 25.01
C GLY A 101 -11.84 -8.47 26.10
#